data_AF-A0A936ZPI0-F1
#
_entry.id   AF-A0A936ZPI0-F1
#
_cell.length_a   1.000
_cell.length_b   1.000
_cell.length_c   1.000
_cell.angle_alpha   90.00
_cell.angle_beta   90.00
_cell.angle_gamma   90.00
#
_symmetry.space_group_name_H-M   'P 1'
#
loop_
_entity.id
_entity.type
_entity.pdbx_description
1 polymer ?
#
loop_
_entity_poly.entity_id
_entity_poly.type
_entity_poly.pdbx_seq_one_letter_code
_entity_poly.pdbx_strand_id
1 'polypeptide(L)'
;MRIKDIFICICFAFFSITIFGQTEVVEKEAKPVLEIFKKEETNYIENWMRDLITDETMTPETTTRFTIITSYYGLKMKQLGEDTKLSKIEIIDGFNNLVKEQNRELEQILPIEQFESFSNFYDKLSWSVNKRLNQL
;
A
#
# COMPACT_ATOMS: atom_id res chain seq x y z
N MET A 1 32.25 27.92 -6.42
CA MET A 1 31.70 26.96 -5.44
C MET A 1 30.34 26.51 -5.96
N ARG A 2 30.25 25.24 -6.43
CA ARG A 2 29.08 24.36 -6.76
C ARG A 2 27.90 25.01 -7.52
N ILE A 3 27.59 24.85 -8.82
CA ILE A 3 27.81 23.92 -9.95
C ILE A 3 26.99 22.61 -10.00
N LYS A 4 26.28 22.13 -8.96
CA LYS A 4 25.61 20.80 -9.11
C LYS A 4 24.13 20.59 -8.77
N ASP A 5 23.41 21.41 -8.00
CA ASP A 5 22.15 20.86 -7.42
C ASP A 5 20.85 21.65 -7.70
N ILE A 6 20.81 22.59 -8.65
CA ILE A 6 19.65 23.50 -8.80
C ILE A 6 18.92 23.42 -10.17
N PHE A 7 19.33 22.57 -11.11
CA PHE A 7 18.80 22.65 -12.49
C PHE A 7 18.21 21.38 -13.13
N ILE A 8 18.04 20.27 -12.40
CA ILE A 8 17.55 19.02 -13.02
C ILE A 8 16.49 18.40 -12.12
N CYS A 9 15.22 18.47 -12.58
CA CYS A 9 14.12 17.51 -12.37
C CYS A 9 12.71 18.13 -12.53
N ILE A 10 12.58 19.33 -13.14
CA ILE A 10 11.28 19.87 -13.61
C ILE A 10 10.98 19.46 -15.08
N CYS A 11 11.78 18.60 -15.70
CA CYS A 11 11.66 18.24 -17.13
C CYS A 11 11.24 16.79 -17.44
N PHE A 12 10.57 16.06 -16.54
CA PHE A 12 10.03 14.72 -16.86
C PHE A 12 8.54 14.72 -17.29
N ALA A 13 8.06 15.86 -17.81
CA ALA A 13 6.72 16.03 -18.37
C ALA A 13 6.63 15.80 -19.90
N PHE A 14 7.62 15.18 -20.55
CA PHE A 14 7.65 15.04 -22.02
C PHE A 14 8.17 13.69 -22.53
N PHE A 15 7.74 12.56 -21.94
CA PHE A 15 7.87 11.26 -22.61
C PHE A 15 6.49 10.72 -23.01
N SER A 16 5.81 11.51 -23.84
CA SER A 16 4.68 11.07 -24.63
C SER A 16 5.17 10.54 -25.96
N ILE A 17 4.83 9.28 -26.22
CA ILE A 17 4.44 8.72 -27.52
C ILE A 17 5.60 8.50 -28.51
N THR A 18 6.00 7.24 -28.69
CA THR A 18 5.98 6.55 -29.99
C THR A 18 6.51 5.12 -29.84
N ILE A 19 5.61 4.16 -29.64
CA ILE A 19 5.79 2.82 -30.22
C ILE A 19 4.47 2.49 -30.93
N PHE A 20 4.45 2.79 -32.22
CA PHE A 20 3.50 2.21 -33.17
C PHE A 20 3.96 0.77 -33.41
N GLY A 21 3.24 -0.19 -32.86
CA GLY A 21 3.36 -1.60 -33.18
C GLY A 21 1.94 -2.14 -33.39
N GLN A 22 1.54 -2.31 -34.64
CA GLN A 22 0.34 -3.08 -34.99
C GLN A 22 0.51 -4.51 -34.50
N THR A 23 -0.33 -4.96 -33.58
CA THR A 23 -0.76 -6.36 -33.52
C THR A 23 -2.16 -6.41 -32.91
N GLU A 24 -3.11 -6.74 -33.79
CA GLU A 24 -4.40 -7.37 -33.57
C GLU A 24 -5.27 -7.02 -32.34
N VAL A 25 -6.53 -6.73 -32.68
CA VAL A 25 -7.68 -6.65 -31.80
C VAL A 25 -7.70 -7.83 -30.83
N VAL A 26 -7.40 -7.58 -29.57
CA VAL A 26 -7.98 -8.32 -28.46
C VAL A 26 -8.57 -7.25 -27.56
N GLU A 27 -9.88 -7.07 -27.68
CA GLU A 27 -10.72 -6.51 -26.63
C GLU A 27 -10.48 -7.40 -25.41
N LYS A 28 -9.46 -7.06 -24.62
CA LYS A 28 -9.30 -7.62 -23.29
C LYS A 28 -10.50 -7.10 -22.54
N GLU A 29 -11.52 -7.96 -22.40
CA GLU A 29 -12.48 -7.85 -21.32
C GLU A 29 -11.70 -7.38 -20.10
N ALA A 30 -11.96 -6.13 -19.70
CA ALA A 30 -11.37 -5.59 -18.49
C ALA A 30 -11.88 -6.51 -17.38
N LYS A 31 -11.05 -7.46 -16.95
CA LYS A 31 -11.31 -8.24 -15.75
C LYS A 31 -11.72 -7.22 -14.69
N PRO A 32 -12.89 -7.38 -14.05
CA PRO A 32 -13.35 -6.39 -13.09
C PRO A 32 -12.21 -6.18 -12.10
N VAL A 33 -11.71 -4.95 -12.03
CA VAL A 33 -10.74 -4.57 -11.00
C VAL A 33 -11.43 -4.90 -9.70
N LEU A 34 -10.92 -5.92 -9.01
CA LEU A 34 -11.54 -6.43 -7.83
C LEU A 34 -11.41 -5.34 -6.76
N GLU A 35 -12.45 -4.54 -6.58
CA GLU A 35 -12.48 -3.51 -5.53
C GLU A 35 -12.60 -4.21 -4.18
N ILE A 36 -11.45 -4.51 -3.57
CA ILE A 36 -11.37 -5.16 -2.25
C ILE A 36 -12.03 -4.28 -1.19
N PHE A 37 -11.93 -2.95 -1.31
CA PHE A 37 -12.53 -1.97 -0.41
C PHE A 37 -13.44 -1.01 -1.17
N LYS A 38 -14.56 -0.65 -0.54
CA LYS A 38 -15.41 0.44 -1.02
C LYS A 38 -14.76 1.78 -0.71
N LYS A 39 -15.14 2.83 -1.44
CA LYS A 39 -14.63 4.19 -1.24
C LYS A 39 -14.77 4.68 0.20
N GLU A 40 -15.87 4.36 0.86
CA GLU A 40 -16.11 4.74 2.26
C GLU A 40 -15.12 4.06 3.22
N GLU A 41 -14.75 2.82 2.92
CA GLU A 41 -13.78 2.04 3.70
C GLU A 41 -12.37 2.60 3.50
N THR A 42 -12.01 2.93 2.26
CA THR A 42 -10.75 3.62 1.95
C THR A 42 -10.65 4.94 2.71
N ASN A 43 -11.70 5.77 2.69
CA ASN A 43 -11.73 7.03 3.43
C ASN A 43 -11.59 6.81 4.94
N TYR A 44 -12.23 5.78 5.49
CA TYR A 44 -12.09 5.44 6.91
C TYR A 44 -10.65 5.05 7.26
N ILE A 45 -10.02 4.21 6.45
CA ILE A 45 -8.62 3.79 6.63
C ILE A 45 -7.69 5.01 6.56
N GLU A 46 -7.85 5.87 5.56
CA GLU A 46 -7.04 7.08 5.40
C GLU A 46 -7.18 8.04 6.58
N ASN A 47 -8.41 8.23 7.08
CA ASN A 47 -8.65 9.06 8.25
C ASN A 47 -8.05 8.46 9.52
N TRP A 48 -8.25 7.16 9.75
CA TRP A 48 -7.67 6.48 10.91
C TRP A 48 -6.14 6.57 10.91
N MET A 49 -5.50 6.36 9.75
CA MET A 49 -4.06 6.48 9.58
C MET A 49 -3.57 7.92 9.83
N ARG A 50 -4.33 8.92 9.36
CA ARG A 50 -4.04 10.33 9.60
C ARG A 50 -4.09 10.65 11.10
N ASP A 51 -5.13 10.17 11.79
CA ASP A 51 -5.33 10.44 13.22
C ASP A 51 -4.18 9.83 14.03
N LEU A 52 -3.75 8.60 13.69
CA LEU A 52 -2.62 7.93 14.32
C LEU A 52 -1.32 8.75 14.22
N ILE A 53 -1.02 9.30 13.03
CA ILE A 53 0.23 10.05 12.80
C ILE A 53 0.21 11.49 13.31
N THR A 54 -0.98 12.04 13.59
CA THR A 54 -1.14 13.39 14.16
C THR A 54 -1.12 13.40 15.70
N ASP A 55 -1.06 12.23 16.33
CA ASP A 55 -0.90 12.09 17.76
C ASP A 55 0.42 12.73 18.24
N GLU A 56 0.34 13.54 19.29
CA GLU A 56 1.48 14.32 19.84
C GLU A 56 2.64 13.43 20.34
N THR A 57 2.40 12.14 20.55
CA THR A 57 3.44 11.16 20.92
C THR A 57 4.34 10.76 19.76
N MET A 58 3.96 11.05 18.51
CA MET A 58 4.77 10.76 17.33
C MET A 58 5.75 11.90 17.03
N THR A 59 7.05 11.60 17.09
CA THR A 59 8.07 12.54 16.62
C THR A 59 8.02 12.65 15.09
N PRO A 60 8.48 13.77 14.49
CA PRO A 60 8.55 13.90 13.02
C PRO A 60 9.36 12.78 12.34
N GLU A 61 10.42 12.30 13.00
CA GLU A 61 11.20 11.16 12.52
C GLU A 61 10.37 9.88 12.53
N THR A 62 9.67 9.59 13.64
CA THR A 62 8.80 8.42 13.75
C THR A 62 7.68 8.45 12.72
N THR A 63 7.01 9.59 12.54
CA THR A 63 5.96 9.76 11.52
C THR A 63 6.49 9.53 10.11
N THR A 64 7.69 10.03 9.80
CA THR A 64 8.34 9.82 8.50
C THR A 64 8.63 8.33 8.29
N ARG A 65 9.24 7.66 9.27
CA ARG A 65 9.54 6.22 9.18
C ARG A 65 8.28 5.38 9.08
N PHE A 66 7.25 5.69 9.86
CA PHE A 66 5.94 5.04 9.79
C PHE A 66 5.33 5.15 8.40
N THR A 67 5.34 6.34 7.81
CA THR A 67 4.79 6.59 6.46
C THR A 67 5.56 5.80 5.40
N ILE A 68 6.89 5.75 5.50
CA ILE A 68 7.74 4.97 4.58
C ILE A 68 7.41 3.48 4.67
N ILE A 69 7.37 2.92 5.88
CA ILE A 69 7.09 1.50 6.12
C ILE A 69 5.69 1.15 5.60
N THR A 70 4.67 1.92 5.98
CA THR A 70 3.28 1.63 5.61
C THR A 70 3.03 1.78 4.11
N SER A 71 3.66 2.77 3.45
CA SER A 71 3.60 2.91 1.99
C SER A 71 4.29 1.75 1.27
N TYR A 72 5.47 1.33 1.76
CA TYR A 72 6.23 0.23 1.18
C TYR A 72 5.46 -1.10 1.22
N TYR A 73 4.94 -1.46 2.39
CA TYR A 73 4.15 -2.68 2.55
C TYR A 73 2.78 -2.59 1.87
N GLY A 74 2.15 -1.42 1.87
CA GLY A 74 0.91 -1.18 1.12
C GLY A 74 1.07 -1.42 -0.38
N LEU A 75 2.17 -0.94 -0.98
CA LEU A 75 2.48 -1.21 -2.39
C LEU A 75 2.68 -2.70 -2.67
N LYS A 76 3.42 -3.41 -1.81
CA LYS A 76 3.62 -4.86 -1.95
C LYS A 76 2.30 -5.63 -1.86
N MET A 77 1.44 -5.30 -0.90
CA MET A 77 0.12 -5.93 -0.74
C MET A 77 -0.78 -5.68 -1.96
N LYS A 78 -0.72 -4.47 -2.53
CA LYS A 78 -1.41 -4.16 -3.79
C LYS A 78 -0.90 -5.02 -4.94
N GLN A 79 0.42 -5.08 -5.14
CA GLN A 79 1.03 -5.89 -6.20
C GLN A 79 0.69 -7.37 -6.05
N LEU A 80 0.66 -7.88 -4.81
CA LEU A 80 0.26 -9.25 -4.51
C LEU A 80 -1.20 -9.53 -4.94
N GLY A 81 -2.12 -8.60 -4.64
CA GLY A 81 -3.53 -8.72 -5.04
C GLY A 81 -3.78 -8.59 -6.55
N GLU A 82 -2.88 -7.92 -7.27
CA GLU A 82 -2.93 -7.76 -8.73
C GLU A 82 -2.29 -8.93 -9.51
N ASP A 83 -1.57 -9.84 -8.83
CA ASP A 83 -0.91 -10.96 -9.49
C ASP A 83 -1.90 -12.07 -9.87
N THR A 84 -2.28 -12.06 -11.15
CA THR A 84 -3.20 -13.05 -11.74
C THR A 84 -2.68 -14.49 -11.81
N LYS A 85 -1.40 -14.74 -11.48
CA LYS A 85 -0.80 -16.08 -11.49
C LYS A 85 -0.92 -16.79 -10.15
N LEU A 86 -1.17 -16.05 -9.07
CA LEU A 86 -1.27 -16.61 -7.74
C LEU A 86 -2.68 -17.16 -7.48
N SER A 87 -2.73 -18.29 -6.79
CA SER A 87 -3.97 -18.77 -6.20
C SER A 87 -4.40 -17.88 -5.05
N LYS A 88 -5.69 -17.95 -4.72
CA LYS A 88 -6.27 -17.27 -3.56
C LYS A 88 -5.56 -17.58 -2.25
N ILE A 89 -5.13 -18.84 -2.05
CA ILE A 89 -4.39 -19.25 -0.84
C ILE A 89 -3.03 -18.55 -0.80
N GLU A 90 -2.31 -18.51 -1.93
CA GLU A 90 -1.01 -17.82 -2.03
C GLU A 90 -1.12 -16.31 -1.79
N ILE A 91 -2.20 -15.69 -2.28
CA ILE A 91 -2.49 -14.26 -2.02
C ILE A 91 -2.76 -14.04 -0.52
N ILE A 92 -3.55 -14.90 0.13
CA ILE A 92 -3.84 -14.79 1.57
C ILE A 92 -2.58 -14.97 2.40
N ASP A 93 -1.78 -16.01 2.12
CA ASP A 93 -0.55 -16.30 2.84
C ASP A 93 0.49 -15.18 2.65
N GLY A 94 0.64 -14.70 1.41
CA GLY A 94 1.51 -13.57 1.10
C GLY A 94 1.08 -12.30 1.83
N PHE A 95 -0.22 -12.01 1.88
CA PHE A 95 -0.76 -10.84 2.57
C PHE A 95 -0.48 -10.91 4.07
N ASN A 96 -0.75 -12.06 4.69
CA ASN A 96 -0.48 -12.28 6.12
C ASN A 96 1.01 -12.15 6.46
N ASN A 97 1.90 -12.65 5.58
CA ASN A 97 3.33 -12.48 5.76
C ASN A 97 3.76 -11.00 5.68
N LEU A 98 3.24 -10.25 4.71
CA LEU A 98 3.52 -8.82 4.57
C LEU A 98 3.02 -8.01 5.78
N VAL A 99 1.85 -8.33 6.34
CA VAL A 99 1.35 -7.70 7.57
C VAL A 99 2.28 -8.00 8.74
N LYS A 100 2.73 -9.25 8.88
CA LYS A 100 3.65 -9.66 9.94
C LYS A 100 5.01 -8.94 9.84
N GLU A 101 5.55 -8.81 8.64
CA GLU A 101 6.79 -8.08 8.37
C GLU A 101 6.64 -6.58 8.69
N GLN A 102 5.55 -5.96 8.23
CA GLN A 102 5.21 -4.58 8.56
C GLN A 102 5.14 -4.37 10.08
N ASN A 103 4.42 -5.23 10.80
CA ASN A 103 4.27 -5.12 12.26
C ASN A 103 5.63 -5.23 12.96
N ARG A 104 6.51 -6.14 12.54
CA ARG A 104 7.85 -6.25 13.11
C ARG A 104 8.68 -4.96 12.93
N GLU A 105 8.57 -4.30 11.79
CA GLU A 105 9.27 -3.03 11.57
C GLU A 105 8.65 -1.88 12.36
N LEU A 106 7.32 -1.86 12.47
CA LEU A 106 6.60 -0.82 13.20
C LEU A 106 6.78 -0.92 14.72
N GLU A 107 6.87 -2.13 15.27
CA GLU A 107 7.15 -2.40 16.68
C GLU A 107 8.49 -1.77 17.13
N GLN A 108 9.45 -1.62 16.21
CA GLN A 108 10.76 -1.04 16.50
C GLN A 108 10.75 0.50 16.56
N ILE A 109 9.70 1.14 16.05
CA ILE A 109 9.67 2.60 15.90
C ILE A 109 8.50 3.26 16.63
N LEU A 110 7.39 2.54 16.78
CA LEU A 110 6.19 3.07 17.41
C LEU A 110 6.26 2.93 18.93
N PRO A 111 5.73 3.91 19.68
CA PRO A 111 5.36 3.70 21.07
C PRO A 111 4.45 2.47 21.22
N ILE A 112 4.52 1.78 22.35
CA ILE A 112 3.77 0.53 22.60
C ILE A 112 2.26 0.72 22.34
N GLU A 113 1.66 1.77 22.89
CA GLU A 113 0.23 2.05 22.75
C GLU A 113 -0.19 2.30 21.28
N GLN A 114 0.67 2.99 20.53
CA GLN A 114 0.49 3.24 19.09
C GLN A 114 0.61 1.95 18.27
N PHE A 115 1.59 1.10 18.61
CA PHE A 115 1.76 -0.19 17.98
C PHE A 115 0.57 -1.12 18.23
N GLU A 116 0.08 -1.19 19.47
CA GLU A 116 -1.10 -1.99 19.81
C GLU A 116 -2.35 -1.49 19.06
N SER A 117 -2.56 -0.18 18.99
CA SER A 117 -3.65 0.44 18.22
C SER A 117 -3.55 0.06 16.73
N PHE A 118 -2.35 0.17 16.16
CA PHE A 118 -2.07 -0.21 14.77
C PHE A 118 -2.30 -1.69 14.51
N SER A 119 -1.73 -2.59 15.33
CA SER A 119 -1.89 -4.03 15.17
C SER A 119 -3.36 -4.44 15.24
N ASN A 120 -4.11 -3.90 16.20
CA ASN A 120 -5.54 -4.18 16.35
C ASN A 120 -6.37 -3.71 15.14
N PHE A 121 -6.02 -2.56 14.56
CA PHE A 121 -6.66 -2.08 13.33
C PHE A 121 -6.33 -2.99 12.14
N TYR A 122 -5.06 -3.34 11.96
CA TYR A 122 -4.60 -4.17 10.85
C TYR A 122 -5.11 -5.62 10.94
N ASP A 123 -5.31 -6.17 12.14
CA ASP A 123 -5.96 -7.48 12.32
C ASP A 123 -7.40 -7.46 11.79
N LYS A 124 -8.16 -6.39 12.09
CA LYS A 124 -9.52 -6.20 11.57
C LYS A 124 -9.53 -6.00 10.06
N LEU A 125 -8.57 -5.23 9.53
CA LEU A 125 -8.39 -5.00 8.11
C LEU A 125 -8.09 -6.32 7.39
N SER A 126 -7.10 -7.08 7.89
CA SER A 126 -6.69 -8.39 7.37
C SER A 126 -7.85 -9.37 7.39
N TRP A 127 -8.62 -9.44 8.48
CA TRP A 127 -9.83 -10.26 8.55
C TRP A 127 -10.86 -9.87 7.48
N SER A 128 -11.09 -8.57 7.25
CA SER A 128 -12.01 -8.09 6.21
C SER A 128 -11.56 -8.51 4.81
N VAL A 129 -10.27 -8.35 4.50
CA VAL A 129 -9.67 -8.77 3.23
C VAL A 129 -9.82 -10.28 3.05
N ASN A 130 -9.40 -11.07 4.03
CA ASN A 130 -9.45 -12.53 3.99
C ASN A 130 -10.89 -13.04 3.85
N LYS A 131 -11.86 -12.43 4.54
CA LYS A 131 -13.28 -12.78 4.39
C LYS A 131 -13.80 -12.52 2.99
N ARG A 132 -13.46 -11.38 2.38
CA ARG A 132 -13.89 -11.03 1.02
C ARG A 132 -13.25 -11.93 -0.02
N LEU A 133 -11.95 -12.17 0.11
CA LEU A 133 -11.25 -13.14 -0.72
C LEU A 133 -11.89 -14.52 -0.59
N ASN A 134 -12.26 -14.96 0.62
CA ASN A 134 -12.95 -16.23 0.86
C ASN A 134 -14.34 -16.34 0.23
N GLN A 135 -15.04 -15.24 0.04
CA GLN A 135 -16.38 -15.17 -0.57
C GLN A 135 -16.36 -15.04 -2.10
N LEU A 136 -15.20 -14.74 -2.70
CA LEU A 136 -14.92 -14.71 -4.14
C LEU A 136 -14.38 -16.06 -4.61
#